data_AF-A0A495MJ17-F1
#
_entry.id   AF-A0A495MJ17-F1
#
_cell.length_a   1.000
_cell.length_b   1.000
_cell.length_c   1.000
_cell.angle_alpha   90.00
_cell.angle_beta   90.00
_cell.angle_gamma   90.00
#
_symmetry.space_group_name_H-M   'P 1'
#
loop_
_entity.id
_entity.type
_entity.pdbx_description
1 polymer ?
#
loop_
_entity_poly.entity_id
_entity_poly.type
_entity_poly.pdbx_seq_one_letter_code
_entity_poly.pdbx_strand_id
1 'polypeptide(L)'
;MRKKITSSLLITCMILLSCKAQNHSMTEKNSLAADSTLVYENNKVIGKISQPTEYNCKACYTISNSGTIKIKVPVSNRVINNQPLLQYDFAIDKIVTDKNNTVIKYSSTSSSKAYEMVVNNKDGYIVKLLTYSYGSKDIKIGENDYESFQANAICQSEKKIKIKDTITLNDGYAFAKEDCFDCPVKYTIEECIANKKKGVKMDWQ
;
A
#
# COMPACT_ATOMS: atom_id res chain seq x y z
N MET A 1 -86.28 28.53 15.60
CA MET A 1 -85.66 29.58 14.76
C MET A 1 -84.61 28.94 13.86
N ARG A 2 -84.72 29.16 12.54
CA ARG A 2 -83.81 28.68 11.48
C ARG A 2 -82.45 29.39 11.53
N LYS A 3 -81.40 28.69 11.07
CA LYS A 3 -80.11 29.13 10.44
C LYS A 3 -78.97 28.27 11.02
N LYS A 4 -77.96 27.80 10.29
CA LYS A 4 -77.56 27.86 8.88
C LYS A 4 -76.50 26.75 8.68
N ILE A 5 -76.52 26.13 7.51
CA ILE A 5 -75.49 25.22 7.00
C ILE A 5 -74.18 25.99 6.81
N THR A 6 -73.05 25.39 7.18
CA THR A 6 -71.76 25.66 6.51
C THR A 6 -70.96 24.37 6.43
N SER A 7 -70.95 23.81 5.23
CA SER A 7 -70.11 22.74 4.75
C SER A 7 -68.70 23.30 4.50
N SER A 8 -67.67 22.62 5.02
CA SER A 8 -66.29 22.85 4.61
C SER A 8 -65.77 21.60 3.91
N LEU A 9 -65.63 21.72 2.59
CA LEU A 9 -64.94 20.80 1.70
C LEU A 9 -63.44 20.87 2.03
N LEU A 10 -62.84 19.76 2.46
CA LEU A 10 -61.39 19.58 2.43
C LEU A 10 -61.04 18.78 1.17
N ILE A 11 -60.53 19.52 0.18
CA ILE A 11 -60.01 19.02 -1.08
C ILE A 11 -58.66 18.34 -0.80
N THR A 12 -58.63 17.02 -0.81
CA THR A 12 -57.39 16.24 -0.85
C THR A 12 -56.77 16.35 -2.24
N CYS A 13 -55.71 17.14 -2.34
CA CYS A 13 -54.91 17.29 -3.55
C CYS A 13 -54.04 16.03 -3.75
N MET A 14 -54.30 15.29 -4.83
CA MET A 14 -53.38 14.31 -5.39
C MET A 14 -52.13 15.04 -5.90
N ILE A 15 -50.95 14.64 -5.42
CA ILE A 15 -49.71 14.84 -6.17
C ILE A 15 -49.14 13.46 -6.49
N LEU A 16 -49.41 13.03 -7.73
CA LEU A 16 -48.70 11.95 -8.41
C LEU A 16 -47.26 12.42 -8.66
N LEU A 17 -46.34 11.99 -7.81
CA LEU A 17 -44.90 12.07 -8.10
C LEU A 17 -44.55 10.95 -9.06
N SER A 18 -44.57 11.29 -10.34
CA SER A 18 -44.02 10.52 -11.44
C SER A 18 -42.52 10.33 -11.23
N CYS A 19 -42.08 9.07 -11.12
CA CYS A 19 -40.67 8.71 -11.21
C CYS A 19 -40.19 8.93 -12.66
N LYS A 20 -39.64 10.11 -12.95
CA LYS A 20 -38.75 10.27 -14.09
C LYS A 20 -37.39 9.72 -13.69
N ALA A 21 -37.05 8.54 -14.21
CA ALA A 21 -35.68 8.07 -14.27
C ALA A 21 -34.88 9.04 -15.16
N GLN A 22 -34.18 9.99 -14.54
CA GLN A 22 -33.15 10.76 -15.22
C GLN A 22 -31.94 9.85 -15.40
N ASN A 23 -31.74 9.38 -16.62
CA ASN A 23 -30.45 8.86 -17.08
C ASN A 23 -29.46 10.03 -17.08
N HIS A 24 -28.90 10.36 -15.91
CA HIS A 24 -27.67 11.11 -15.84
C HIS A 24 -26.53 10.15 -16.20
N SER A 25 -26.14 10.13 -17.47
CA SER A 25 -24.77 9.76 -17.81
C SER A 25 -23.87 10.87 -17.26
N MET A 26 -23.56 10.81 -15.96
CA MET A 26 -22.42 11.55 -15.45
C MET A 26 -21.19 10.87 -16.04
N THR A 27 -20.65 11.46 -17.10
CA THR A 27 -19.24 11.33 -17.39
C THR A 27 -18.52 11.92 -16.18
N GLU A 28 -18.28 11.10 -15.15
CA GLU A 28 -17.33 11.41 -14.10
C GLU A 28 -15.99 11.61 -14.81
N LYS A 29 -15.68 12.87 -15.12
CA LYS A 29 -14.29 13.30 -15.17
C LYS A 29 -13.76 12.98 -13.78
N ASN A 30 -13.12 11.82 -13.65
CA ASN A 30 -12.14 11.56 -12.61
C ASN A 30 -11.08 12.66 -12.76
N SER A 31 -11.32 13.84 -12.19
CA SER A 31 -10.25 14.74 -11.85
C SER A 31 -9.50 14.01 -10.76
N LEU A 32 -8.48 13.24 -11.16
CA LEU A 32 -7.38 12.88 -10.29
C LEU A 32 -6.99 14.18 -9.58
N ALA A 33 -7.37 14.31 -8.31
CA ALA A 33 -6.94 15.44 -7.50
C ALA A 33 -5.42 15.47 -7.65
N ALA A 34 -4.91 16.53 -8.28
CA ALA A 34 -3.50 16.59 -8.63
C ALA A 34 -2.70 16.56 -7.33
N ASP A 35 -2.02 15.44 -7.06
CA ASP A 35 -1.08 15.33 -5.95
C ASP A 35 -0.02 16.42 -6.15
N SER A 36 0.05 17.36 -5.21
CA SER A 36 0.96 18.49 -5.31
C SER A 36 2.37 18.18 -4.80
N THR A 37 2.62 16.93 -4.39
CA THR A 37 3.89 16.47 -3.84
C THR A 37 5.02 16.67 -4.84
N LEU A 38 6.04 17.42 -4.42
CA LEU A 38 7.23 17.71 -5.23
C LEU A 38 8.10 16.46 -5.39
N VAL A 39 8.57 16.25 -6.62
CA VAL A 39 9.52 15.20 -6.97
C VAL A 39 10.89 15.83 -7.17
N TYR A 40 11.92 15.15 -6.65
CA TYR A 40 13.29 15.62 -6.67
C TYR A 40 14.21 14.63 -7.37
N GLU A 41 15.21 15.13 -8.06
CA GLU A 41 16.40 14.37 -8.48
C GLU A 41 17.64 15.23 -8.19
N ASN A 42 18.70 14.64 -7.62
CA ASN A 42 19.90 15.37 -7.23
C ASN A 42 19.62 16.64 -6.38
N ASN A 43 18.66 16.54 -5.46
CA ASN A 43 18.17 17.64 -4.60
C ASN A 43 17.54 18.84 -5.33
N LYS A 44 17.21 18.72 -6.62
CA LYS A 44 16.48 19.73 -7.40
C LYS A 44 15.06 19.25 -7.66
N VAL A 45 14.09 20.15 -7.62
CA VAL A 45 12.71 19.86 -8.01
C VAL A 45 12.66 19.62 -9.51
N ILE A 46 12.09 18.49 -9.93
CA ILE A 46 11.93 18.13 -11.35
C ILE A 46 10.47 18.04 -11.80
N GLY A 47 9.52 18.09 -10.86
CA GLY A 47 8.10 17.99 -11.16
C GLY A 47 7.26 17.67 -9.93
N LYS A 48 6.06 17.13 -10.18
CA LYS A 48 5.10 16.74 -9.15
C LYS A 48 4.49 15.38 -9.47
N ILE A 49 4.04 14.68 -8.45
CA ILE A 49 3.37 13.39 -8.61
C ILE A 49 2.06 13.54 -9.40
N SER A 50 1.74 12.54 -10.22
CA SER A 50 0.53 12.48 -11.04
C SER A 50 0.37 13.62 -12.04
N GLN A 51 1.42 14.41 -12.28
CA GLN A 51 1.45 15.42 -13.33
C GLN A 51 2.19 14.90 -14.57
N PRO A 52 1.70 15.21 -15.78
CA PRO A 52 2.41 14.90 -17.02
C PRO A 52 3.83 15.47 -17.01
N THR A 53 4.79 14.68 -17.48
CA THR A 53 6.18 15.10 -17.60
C THR A 53 6.87 14.44 -18.77
N GLU A 54 7.75 15.18 -19.44
CA GLU A 54 8.71 14.64 -20.41
C GLU A 54 10.05 14.28 -19.75
N TYR A 55 10.20 14.58 -18.45
CA TYR A 55 11.42 14.30 -17.71
C TYR A 55 11.60 12.78 -17.54
N ASN A 56 12.73 12.27 -18.02
CA ASN A 56 13.11 10.88 -17.81
C ASN A 56 13.76 10.71 -16.43
N CYS A 57 12.97 10.20 -15.49
CA CYS A 57 13.36 9.99 -14.13
C CYS A 57 14.27 8.77 -13.99
N LYS A 58 15.52 8.97 -13.53
CA LYS A 58 16.47 7.87 -13.32
C LYS A 58 16.58 7.47 -11.85
N ALA A 59 16.65 8.47 -10.96
CA ALA A 59 16.79 8.27 -9.52
C ALA A 59 15.99 9.32 -8.73
N CYS A 60 14.75 9.57 -9.15
CA CYS A 60 13.92 10.56 -8.48
C CYS A 60 13.23 9.98 -7.24
N TYR A 61 12.84 10.90 -6.36
CA TYR A 61 12.19 10.58 -5.12
C TYR A 61 11.31 11.74 -4.65
N THR A 62 10.32 11.44 -3.83
CA THR A 62 9.69 12.42 -2.94
C THR A 62 10.32 12.32 -1.55
N ILE A 63 10.09 13.33 -0.71
CA ILE A 63 10.51 13.31 0.69
C ILE A 63 9.27 13.31 1.57
N SER A 64 9.07 12.24 2.33
CA SER A 64 8.10 12.17 3.42
C SER A 64 8.81 12.39 4.75
N ASN A 65 8.30 13.31 5.56
CA ASN A 65 8.85 13.59 6.89
C ASN A 65 8.02 12.85 7.94
N SER A 66 8.66 12.01 8.75
CA SER A 66 8.02 11.37 9.90
C SER A 66 8.89 11.57 11.14
N GLY A 67 8.46 12.50 12.01
CA GLY A 67 9.25 12.92 13.16
C GLY A 67 10.62 13.47 12.73
N THR A 68 11.70 12.85 13.19
CA THR A 68 13.09 13.24 12.90
C THR A 68 13.69 12.51 11.70
N ILE A 69 13.00 11.51 11.14
CA ILE A 69 13.51 10.70 10.03
C ILE A 69 12.95 11.22 8.71
N LYS A 70 13.85 11.45 7.74
CA LYS A 70 13.47 11.74 6.35
C LYS A 70 13.35 10.43 5.57
N ILE A 71 12.24 10.23 4.88
CA ILE A 71 12.01 9.05 4.06
C ILE A 71 11.96 9.49 2.60
N LYS A 72 12.93 9.03 1.82
CA LYS A 72 12.91 9.10 0.36
C LYS A 72 12.06 7.97 -0.18
N VAL A 73 10.97 8.32 -0.84
CA VAL A 73 10.11 7.37 -1.55
C VAL A 73 10.48 7.45 -3.04
N PRO A 74 11.02 6.37 -3.64
CA PRO A 74 11.32 6.34 -5.06
C PRO A 74 10.12 6.63 -5.94
N VAL A 75 10.40 7.28 -7.07
CA VAL A 75 9.42 7.69 -8.08
C VAL A 75 9.93 7.23 -9.44
N SER A 76 9.02 6.71 -10.26
CA SER A 76 9.30 6.32 -11.64
C SER A 76 8.33 6.98 -12.61
N ASN A 77 8.71 7.04 -13.89
CA ASN A 77 7.77 7.37 -14.95
C ASN A 77 6.84 6.17 -15.18
N ARG A 78 5.52 6.40 -15.11
CA ARG A 78 4.51 5.42 -15.52
C ARG A 78 3.63 6.02 -16.60
N VAL A 79 3.26 5.20 -17.59
CA VAL A 79 2.34 5.61 -18.65
C VAL A 79 0.92 5.28 -18.21
N ILE A 80 0.10 6.30 -18.03
CA ILE A 80 -1.33 6.18 -17.70
C ILE A 80 -2.10 6.97 -18.76
N ASN A 81 -3.06 6.34 -19.43
CA ASN A 81 -3.83 6.94 -20.52
C ASN A 81 -2.95 7.61 -21.60
N ASN A 82 -1.90 6.90 -22.04
CA ASN A 82 -0.91 7.36 -23.02
C ASN A 82 -0.12 8.62 -22.62
N GLN A 83 -0.12 8.99 -21.33
CA GLN A 83 0.67 10.10 -20.81
C GLN A 83 1.71 9.61 -19.79
N PRO A 84 2.99 9.98 -19.94
CA PRO A 84 4.00 9.73 -18.91
C PRO A 84 3.75 10.63 -17.69
N LEU A 85 3.53 10.00 -16.53
CA LEU A 85 3.34 10.65 -15.24
C LEU A 85 4.43 10.20 -14.26
N LEU A 86 4.79 11.07 -13.31
CA LEU A 86 5.60 10.67 -12.16
C LEU A 86 4.72 9.97 -11.13
N GLN A 87 5.08 8.75 -10.75
CA GLN A 87 4.30 7.93 -9.81
C GLN A 87 5.18 7.32 -8.75
N TYR A 88 4.64 7.14 -7.55
CA TYR A 88 5.34 6.46 -6.46
C TYR A 88 5.58 4.98 -6.81
N ASP A 89 6.76 4.48 -6.49
CA ASP A 89 7.07 3.04 -6.55
C ASP A 89 6.62 2.27 -5.31
N PHE A 90 6.44 3.00 -4.20
CA PHE A 90 5.99 2.45 -2.93
C PHE A 90 4.93 3.34 -2.28
N ALA A 91 3.95 2.71 -1.65
CA ALA A 91 3.00 3.37 -0.74
C ALA A 91 3.48 3.17 0.70
N ILE A 92 3.49 4.23 1.50
CA ILE A 92 3.72 4.11 2.95
C ILE A 92 2.37 3.77 3.59
N ASP A 93 2.25 2.56 4.12
CA ASP A 93 0.99 2.06 4.70
C ASP A 93 0.84 2.53 6.14
N LYS A 94 1.94 2.51 6.91
CA LYS A 94 1.93 2.90 8.32
C LYS A 94 3.31 3.28 8.81
N ILE A 95 3.38 4.30 9.65
CA ILE A 95 4.57 4.59 10.45
C ILE A 95 4.16 4.59 11.92
N VAL A 96 4.85 3.78 12.73
CA VAL A 96 4.66 3.72 14.18
C VAL A 96 5.98 4.03 14.84
N THR A 97 5.99 5.03 15.72
CA THR A 97 7.19 5.43 16.46
C THR A 97 6.96 5.20 17.94
N ASP A 98 7.90 4.51 18.59
CA ASP A 98 8.02 4.44 20.04
C ASP A 98 9.35 5.07 20.51
N LYS A 99 9.63 5.01 21.82
CA LYS A 99 10.83 5.63 22.41
C LYS A 99 12.14 5.10 21.82
N ASN A 100 12.18 3.84 21.42
CA ASN A 100 13.39 3.14 21.00
C ASN A 100 13.44 2.92 19.49
N ASN A 101 12.30 2.70 18.85
CA ASN A 101 12.22 2.29 17.46
C ASN A 101 11.15 3.03 16.65
N THR A 102 11.40 3.10 15.35
CA THR A 102 10.41 3.49 14.33
C THR A 102 10.17 2.28 13.42
N VAL A 103 8.92 1.88 13.27
CA VAL A 103 8.47 0.83 12.35
C VAL A 103 7.81 1.48 11.14
N ILE A 104 8.38 1.25 9.96
CA ILE A 104 7.87 1.75 8.68
C ILE A 104 7.33 0.54 7.91
N LYS A 105 6.02 0.54 7.67
CA LYS A 105 5.33 -0.42 6.80
C LYS A 105 5.05 0.22 5.47
N TYR A 106 5.44 -0.42 4.39
CA TYR A 106 5.26 0.09 3.04
C TYR A 106 5.10 -1.05 2.04
N SER A 107 4.40 -0.78 0.94
CA SER A 107 4.06 -1.77 -0.08
C SER A 107 4.49 -1.29 -1.46
N SER A 108 4.91 -2.22 -2.31
CA SER A 108 5.20 -1.93 -3.71
C SER A 108 3.90 -1.58 -4.44
N THR A 109 3.92 -0.53 -5.25
CA THR A 109 2.76 -0.15 -6.10
C THR A 109 2.77 -0.88 -7.44
N SER A 110 3.68 -1.81 -7.66
CA SER A 110 3.85 -2.58 -8.91
C SER A 110 3.95 -4.10 -8.68
N SER A 111 3.97 -4.57 -7.44
CA SER A 111 4.04 -5.99 -7.10
C SER A 111 3.27 -6.30 -5.82
N SER A 112 3.06 -7.60 -5.52
CA SER A 112 2.43 -8.06 -4.27
C SER A 112 3.34 -7.96 -3.03
N LYS A 113 4.52 -7.34 -3.15
CA LYS A 113 5.50 -7.26 -2.07
C LYS A 113 5.15 -6.14 -1.09
N ALA A 114 5.20 -6.47 0.19
CA ALA A 114 5.10 -5.55 1.30
C ALA A 114 6.28 -5.73 2.26
N TYR A 115 6.60 -4.66 2.97
CA TYR A 115 7.81 -4.53 3.75
C TYR A 115 7.52 -3.94 5.13
N GLU A 116 8.24 -4.43 6.13
CA GLU A 116 8.32 -3.83 7.45
C GLU A 116 9.80 -3.60 7.79
N MET A 117 10.15 -2.33 7.98
CA MET A 117 11.48 -1.89 8.38
C MET A 117 11.44 -1.37 9.80
N VAL A 118 12.31 -1.89 10.67
CA VAL A 118 12.49 -1.39 12.03
C VAL A 118 13.79 -0.62 12.12
N VAL A 119 13.69 0.62 12.54
CA VAL A 119 14.80 1.55 12.73
C VAL A 119 14.97 1.79 14.22
N ASN A 120 16.17 1.62 14.74
CA ASN A 120 16.54 2.03 16.08
C ASN A 120 16.80 3.54 16.11
N ASN A 121 16.02 4.28 16.90
CA ASN A 121 16.02 5.74 16.94
C ASN A 121 17.27 6.31 17.64
N LYS A 122 17.90 5.54 18.54
CA LYS A 122 19.06 6.01 19.32
C LYS A 122 20.32 6.02 18.46
N ASP A 123 20.55 4.93 17.73
CA ASP A 123 21.80 4.73 17.01
C ASP A 123 21.64 4.99 15.50
N GLY A 124 20.40 5.14 15.02
CA GLY A 124 20.09 5.38 13.61
C GLY A 124 20.39 4.17 12.73
N TYR A 125 20.03 2.97 13.16
CA TYR A 125 20.25 1.74 12.38
C TYR A 125 18.92 1.11 11.98
N ILE A 126 18.80 0.65 10.75
CA ILE A 126 17.85 -0.42 10.45
C ILE A 126 18.36 -1.64 11.20
N VAL A 127 17.49 -2.27 12.00
CA VAL A 127 17.81 -3.44 12.84
C VAL A 127 17.02 -4.69 12.45
N LYS A 128 15.90 -4.52 11.73
CA LYS A 128 15.10 -5.61 11.19
C LYS A 128 14.49 -5.18 9.86
N LEU A 129 14.57 -6.07 8.88
CA LEU A 129 13.84 -6.00 7.62
C LEU A 129 13.01 -7.26 7.49
N LEU A 130 11.73 -7.08 7.21
CA LEU A 130 10.80 -8.14 6.87
C LEU A 130 10.18 -7.79 5.52
N THR A 131 10.17 -8.75 4.60
CA THR A 131 9.41 -8.68 3.36
C THR A 131 8.47 -9.86 3.31
N TYR A 132 7.30 -9.66 2.75
CA TYR A 132 6.37 -10.73 2.42
C TYR A 132 5.71 -10.45 1.08
N SER A 133 5.44 -11.51 0.34
CA SER A 133 4.76 -11.44 -0.93
C SER A 133 3.87 -12.64 -1.15
N TYR A 134 2.70 -12.39 -1.70
CA TYR A 134 1.75 -13.43 -2.07
C TYR A 134 2.18 -14.14 -3.37
N GLY A 135 2.03 -15.46 -3.40
CA GLY A 135 2.30 -16.32 -4.54
C GLY A 135 1.76 -17.74 -4.34
N SER A 136 2.43 -18.71 -4.94
CA SER A 136 2.12 -20.13 -4.80
C SER A 136 3.36 -20.93 -4.40
N LYS A 137 3.13 -22.07 -3.73
CA LYS A 137 4.17 -23.02 -3.38
C LYS A 137 3.76 -24.43 -3.81
N ASP A 138 4.63 -25.05 -4.59
CA ASP A 138 4.49 -26.47 -4.91
C ASP A 138 5.02 -27.32 -3.75
N ILE A 139 4.17 -28.19 -3.24
CA ILE A 139 4.49 -29.15 -2.19
C ILE A 139 4.49 -30.54 -2.82
N LYS A 140 5.60 -31.25 -2.66
CA LYS A 140 5.75 -32.62 -3.15
C LYS A 140 4.84 -33.56 -2.35
N ILE A 141 3.96 -34.28 -3.04
CA ILE A 141 3.06 -35.29 -2.46
C ILE A 141 3.40 -36.71 -2.93
N GLY A 142 4.21 -36.86 -3.97
CA GLY A 142 4.72 -38.14 -4.49
C GLY A 142 6.00 -37.96 -5.31
N GLU A 143 6.62 -39.05 -5.79
CA GLU A 143 7.96 -39.00 -6.43
C GLU A 143 8.05 -38.01 -7.60
N ASN A 144 6.96 -37.86 -8.36
CA ASN A 144 6.77 -36.91 -9.45
C ASN A 144 5.41 -36.17 -9.35
N ASP A 145 4.85 -36.08 -8.15
CA ASP A 145 3.53 -35.50 -7.91
C ASP A 145 3.64 -34.32 -6.94
N TYR A 146 3.00 -33.22 -7.32
CA TYR A 146 3.08 -31.94 -6.65
C TYR A 146 1.70 -31.29 -6.62
N GLU A 147 1.38 -30.69 -5.50
CA GLU A 147 0.19 -29.86 -5.35
C GLU A 147 0.59 -28.42 -5.06
N SER A 148 -0.05 -27.49 -5.77
CA SER A 148 0.23 -26.05 -5.65
C SER A 148 -0.73 -25.41 -4.65
N PHE A 149 -0.17 -24.84 -3.59
CA PHE A 149 -0.92 -24.12 -2.56
C PHE A 149 -0.67 -22.62 -2.65
N GLN A 150 -1.67 -21.82 -2.27
CA GLN A 150 -1.46 -20.40 -2.09
C GLN A 150 -0.56 -20.16 -0.88
N ALA A 151 0.46 -19.32 -1.06
CA ALA A 151 1.51 -19.12 -0.06
C ALA A 151 1.97 -17.66 0.02
N ASN A 152 2.42 -17.28 1.21
CA ASN A 152 3.22 -16.09 1.42
C ASN A 152 4.69 -16.50 1.45
N ALA A 153 5.50 -15.94 0.56
CA ALA A 153 6.95 -15.99 0.69
C ALA A 153 7.38 -14.89 1.68
N ILE A 154 7.99 -15.29 2.79
CA ILE A 154 8.40 -14.39 3.88
C ILE A 154 9.92 -14.43 3.98
N CYS A 155 10.58 -13.27 3.96
CA CYS A 155 11.99 -13.18 4.30
C CYS A 155 12.20 -12.17 5.44
N GLN A 156 12.96 -12.56 6.45
CA GLN A 156 13.29 -11.70 7.58
C GLN A 156 14.79 -11.72 7.83
N SER A 157 15.39 -10.54 7.98
CA SER A 157 16.80 -10.43 8.36
C SER A 157 16.99 -9.40 9.47
N GLU A 158 17.78 -9.77 10.46
CA GLU A 158 18.23 -8.89 11.55
C GLU A 158 19.61 -8.35 11.19
N LYS A 159 19.62 -7.28 10.38
CA LYS A 159 20.85 -6.62 9.91
C LYS A 159 20.98 -5.28 10.61
N LYS A 160 22.20 -4.88 10.96
CA LYS A 160 22.52 -3.51 11.42
C LYS A 160 23.00 -2.67 10.23
N ILE A 161 22.08 -1.96 9.59
CA ILE A 161 22.39 -1.06 8.47
C ILE A 161 22.34 0.38 8.98
N LYS A 162 23.49 1.08 8.96
CA LYS A 162 23.57 2.46 9.46
C LYS A 162 22.80 3.41 8.54
N ILE A 163 21.95 4.23 9.13
CA ILE A 163 21.27 5.37 8.52
C ILE A 163 21.97 6.63 9.02
N LYS A 164 22.27 7.57 8.13
CA LYS A 164 22.80 8.87 8.55
C LYS A 164 21.66 9.78 9.05
N ASP A 165 20.68 10.00 8.21
CA ASP A 165 19.57 10.94 8.43
C ASP A 165 18.34 10.66 7.54
N THR A 166 18.56 9.94 6.44
CA THR A 166 17.58 9.67 5.40
C THR A 166 17.50 8.19 5.10
N ILE A 167 16.29 7.67 5.06
CA ILE A 167 15.99 6.30 4.63
C ILE A 167 15.46 6.35 3.22
N THR A 168 15.94 5.50 2.33
CA THR A 168 15.36 5.32 1.00
C THR A 168 14.60 3.99 0.97
N LEU A 169 13.29 4.03 0.71
CA LEU A 169 12.51 2.82 0.49
C LEU A 169 13.05 2.10 -0.74
N ASN A 170 13.16 0.77 -0.66
CA ASN A 170 13.60 -0.05 -1.78
C ASN A 170 13.09 -1.48 -1.63
N ASP A 171 13.15 -2.21 -2.74
CA ASP A 171 12.84 -3.64 -2.89
C ASP A 171 14.10 -4.49 -3.13
N GLY A 172 15.28 -3.86 -3.16
CA GLY A 172 16.57 -4.48 -3.46
C GLY A 172 17.29 -5.09 -2.25
N TYR A 173 16.61 -5.27 -1.12
CA TYR A 173 17.22 -5.92 0.05
C TYR A 173 17.56 -7.38 -0.27
N ALA A 174 18.84 -7.71 -0.21
CA ALA A 174 19.31 -9.08 -0.32
C ALA A 174 19.05 -9.85 0.98
N PHE A 175 18.27 -10.91 0.89
CA PHE A 175 18.04 -11.89 1.96
C PHE A 175 18.84 -13.15 1.66
N ALA A 176 19.42 -13.76 2.70
CA ALA A 176 20.00 -15.09 2.55
C ALA A 176 18.89 -16.11 2.29
N LYS A 177 19.19 -17.26 1.68
CA LYS A 177 18.15 -18.25 1.36
C LYS A 177 17.48 -18.77 2.64
N GLU A 178 18.26 -18.92 3.69
CA GLU A 178 17.86 -19.34 5.04
C GLU A 178 17.02 -18.31 5.80
N ASP A 179 17.10 -17.03 5.42
CA ASP A 179 16.28 -15.95 5.97
C ASP A 179 14.84 -15.99 5.42
N CYS A 180 14.61 -16.81 4.38
CA CYS A 180 13.35 -16.91 3.66
C CYS A 180 12.65 -18.24 3.89
N PHE A 181 11.33 -18.22 3.97
CA PHE A 181 10.49 -19.40 4.02
C PHE A 181 9.10 -19.13 3.44
N ASP A 182 8.46 -20.17 2.91
CA ASP A 182 7.08 -20.12 2.46
C ASP A 182 6.13 -20.45 3.61
N CYS A 183 5.00 -19.77 3.68
CA CYS A 183 3.96 -19.99 4.67
C CYS A 183 2.57 -20.08 4.01
N PRO A 184 1.72 -21.06 4.38
CA PRO A 184 0.34 -21.13 3.91
C PRO A 184 -0.45 -19.86 4.24
N VAL A 185 -1.30 -19.41 3.32
CA VAL A 185 -2.07 -18.14 3.46
C VAL A 185 -3.12 -18.17 4.57
N LYS A 186 -3.44 -19.36 5.11
CA LYS A 186 -4.34 -19.51 6.26
C LYS A 186 -3.75 -18.99 7.57
N TYR A 187 -2.43 -18.82 7.63
CA TYR A 187 -1.74 -18.20 8.75
C TYR A 187 -1.45 -16.73 8.46
N THR A 188 -1.60 -15.89 9.48
CA THR A 188 -1.09 -14.51 9.45
C THR A 188 0.44 -14.50 9.37
N ILE A 189 1.02 -13.40 8.88
CA ILE A 189 2.49 -13.25 8.80
C ILE A 189 3.14 -13.38 10.18
N GLU A 190 2.49 -12.85 11.22
CA GLU A 190 2.94 -12.94 12.60
C GLU A 190 2.94 -14.40 13.12
N GLU A 191 1.89 -15.16 12.83
CA GLU A 191 1.81 -16.59 13.16
C GLU A 191 2.86 -17.39 12.40
N CYS A 192 3.08 -17.10 11.12
CA CYS A 192 4.11 -17.73 10.31
C CYS A 192 5.49 -17.58 10.95
N ILE A 193 5.86 -16.36 11.33
CA ILE A 193 7.15 -16.05 11.97
C ILE A 193 7.26 -16.75 13.33
N ALA A 194 6.20 -16.72 14.13
CA ALA A 194 6.18 -17.38 15.44
C ALA A 194 6.34 -18.90 15.32
N ASN A 195 5.63 -19.54 14.38
CA ASN A 195 5.70 -20.97 14.13
C ASN A 195 7.06 -21.38 13.59
N LYS A 196 7.64 -20.61 12.68
CA LYS A 196 9.00 -20.83 12.17
C LYS A 196 10.03 -20.81 13.30
N LYS A 197 9.96 -19.82 14.19
CA LYS A 197 10.86 -19.72 15.37
C LYS A 197 10.73 -20.90 16.34
N LYS A 198 9.51 -21.44 16.49
CA LYS A 198 9.24 -22.61 17.34
C LYS A 198 9.54 -23.94 16.65
N GLY A 199 9.91 -23.95 15.36
CA GLY A 199 10.10 -25.18 14.59
C GLY A 199 8.80 -25.95 14.32
N VAL A 200 7.64 -25.29 14.40
CA VAL A 200 6.34 -25.92 14.14
C VAL A 200 6.19 -26.18 12.65
N LYS A 201 5.87 -27.43 12.29
CA LYS A 201 5.53 -27.78 10.91
C LYS A 201 4.17 -27.17 10.56
N MET A 202 4.17 -26.30 9.54
CA MET A 202 2.94 -25.67 9.05
C MET A 202 2.12 -26.69 8.26
N ASP A 203 0.80 -26.61 8.44
CA ASP A 203 -0.14 -27.40 7.68
C ASP A 203 -0.53 -26.67 6.39
N TRP A 204 -0.38 -27.36 5.25
CA TRP A 204 -0.56 -26.79 3.91
C TRP A 204 -1.97 -26.98 3.35
N GLN A 205 -2.77 -27.86 3.95
CA GLN A 205 -4.14 -28.18 3.51
C GLN A 205 -5.18 -27.18 4.01
#